data_AF-A0A6J1NRM7-F1
#
_entry.id   AF-A0A6J1NRM7-F1
#
_cell.length_a   1.000
_cell.length_b   1.000
_cell.length_c   1.000
_cell.angle_alpha   90.00
_cell.angle_beta   90.00
_cell.angle_gamma   90.00
#
_symmetry.space_group_name_H-M   'P 1'
#
loop_
_entity.id
_entity.type
_entity.pdbx_description
1 polymer ?
#
loop_
_entity_poly.entity_id
_entity_poly.type
_entity_poly.pdbx_seq_one_letter_code
_entity_poly.pdbx_strand_id
1 'polypeptide(L)'
;MTVNVNNSVGGDAYLGFEKFGRFHYIQCLLVCLPLMMVSMIHVNYIFVAEDVNHRCLLPECEDANPSVEVPVWWPKDVDARCFKPVVDMQAYDRSNQTCSNNTFVEILEECHQWIYDNENSIVSELNLGCKSWKSTLVGGIHNAGMVFSMIVTGLIADKVGRKPTIIICSIGGVVGVAKIFIKNYYAYLGVEFLESVLASGLYTVAVVLLIEVGGESQRVLAGFIFSYAIYVGEVIFAFIALTLKYWKTLILVVYTPMVLFLAYIFVLKESTRWQLLRGKTEEAKDTLKLIAKLNKLNLTSEEITQISDEDLRFKFNIVIQKERESFKDILVSREIMLRLIVTSFCFFTSSFVYYGLAVHAVLLPGNKYMNFVLSSVASFPGDLIALYVFKKYGRKISLQCGYVISATFLIAQTYTPDSISWLKIVLFLCGKLSVVVCFTGVYTYSLELFPTSVRGTLFGCGNTAARVGSMLAPLTPLLVKELNALPSILFSSTAILAALLLTLTPETKMLPMFDTIEQVEKYKSKVMTHL
;
A
#
# COMPACT_ATOMS: atom_id res chain seq x y z
N MET A 1 39.93 -33.32 -9.63
CA MET A 1 40.97 -32.30 -9.44
C MET A 1 40.58 -31.47 -8.22
N THR A 2 41.30 -31.68 -7.13
CA THR A 2 41.16 -31.00 -5.85
C THR A 2 41.65 -29.56 -5.99
N VAL A 3 40.72 -28.60 -5.96
CA VAL A 3 41.06 -27.17 -5.90
C VAL A 3 41.57 -26.87 -4.50
N ASN A 4 42.83 -26.44 -4.42
CA ASN A 4 43.49 -26.00 -3.20
C ASN A 4 42.78 -24.77 -2.62
N VAL A 5 42.09 -24.97 -1.50
CA VAL A 5 41.58 -23.90 -0.64
C VAL A 5 42.72 -23.44 0.26
N ASN A 6 43.60 -22.59 -0.28
CA ASN A 6 44.58 -21.85 0.52
C ASN A 6 44.78 -20.46 -0.08
N ASN A 7 43.96 -19.51 0.36
CA ASN A 7 44.27 -18.08 0.46
C ASN A 7 43.24 -17.39 1.37
N SER A 8 43.46 -17.50 2.67
CA SER A 8 42.68 -16.94 3.77
C SER A 8 42.86 -15.43 3.99
N VAL A 9 43.30 -14.66 2.98
CA VAL A 9 43.35 -13.19 3.03
C VAL A 9 42.18 -12.55 2.25
N GLY A 10 41.55 -13.30 1.34
CA GLY A 10 40.45 -12.84 0.50
C GLY A 10 39.03 -13.14 1.02
N GLY A 11 38.88 -13.66 2.24
CA GLY A 11 37.56 -13.89 2.86
C GLY A 11 37.04 -12.66 3.61
N ASP A 12 37.90 -12.06 4.45
CA ASP A 12 37.54 -10.96 5.35
C ASP A 12 37.27 -9.63 4.65
N ALA A 13 37.99 -9.34 3.56
CA ALA A 13 37.80 -8.10 2.82
C ALA A 13 36.43 -8.01 2.12
N TYR A 14 35.82 -9.17 1.79
CA TYR A 14 34.56 -9.27 1.06
C TYR A 14 33.34 -9.25 1.97
N LEU A 15 33.47 -9.80 3.18
CA LEU A 15 32.55 -9.48 4.29
C LEU A 15 32.47 -7.96 4.52
N GLY A 16 33.52 -7.21 4.17
CA GLY A 16 33.51 -5.75 4.16
C GLY A 16 32.52 -5.12 3.17
N PHE A 17 32.23 -5.76 2.03
CA PHE A 17 31.25 -5.26 1.06
C PHE A 17 29.81 -5.44 1.54
N GLU A 18 29.51 -6.47 2.31
CA GLU A 18 28.17 -6.70 2.88
C GLU A 18 27.93 -5.93 4.19
N LYS A 19 28.98 -5.38 4.80
CA LYS A 19 28.83 -4.53 5.99
C LYS A 19 28.13 -3.22 5.62
N PHE A 20 27.05 -2.94 6.34
CA PHE A 20 26.32 -1.69 6.21
C PHE A 20 27.25 -0.50 6.48
N GLY A 21 27.37 0.38 5.49
CA GLY A 21 28.39 1.42 5.44
C GLY A 21 27.85 2.67 4.76
N ARG A 22 28.69 3.69 4.57
CA ARG A 22 28.27 4.99 4.02
C ARG A 22 27.58 4.87 2.65
N PHE A 23 28.09 4.00 1.77
CA PHE A 23 27.45 3.76 0.49
C PHE A 23 26.03 3.19 0.65
N HIS A 24 25.86 2.20 1.52
CA HIS A 24 24.57 1.56 1.80
C HIS A 24 23.56 2.58 2.34
N TYR A 25 23.95 3.44 3.28
CA TYR A 25 23.09 4.52 3.78
C TYR A 25 22.65 5.49 2.68
N ILE A 26 23.57 5.91 1.82
CA ILE A 26 23.27 6.83 0.71
C ILE A 26 22.31 6.16 -0.29
N GLN A 27 22.59 4.91 -0.68
CA GLN A 27 21.70 4.17 -1.59
C GLN A 27 20.31 3.97 -0.99
N CYS A 28 20.20 3.55 0.28
CA CYS A 28 18.92 3.40 0.94
C CYS A 28 18.14 4.72 0.98
N LEU A 29 18.80 5.83 1.36
CA LEU A 29 18.17 7.15 1.37
C LEU A 29 17.67 7.56 -0.03
N LEU A 30 18.48 7.33 -1.07
CA LEU A 30 18.07 7.59 -2.44
C LEU A 30 16.86 6.75 -2.86
N VAL A 31 16.78 5.48 -2.46
CA VAL A 31 15.61 4.63 -2.76
C VAL A 31 14.37 5.02 -1.95
N CYS A 32 14.54 5.50 -0.73
CA CYS A 32 13.43 5.95 0.12
C CYS A 32 12.72 7.20 -0.43
N LEU A 33 13.44 8.14 -1.05
CA LEU A 33 12.84 9.38 -1.57
C LEU A 33 11.72 9.17 -2.61
N PRO A 34 11.92 8.41 -3.71
CA PRO A 34 10.83 8.14 -4.66
C PRO A 34 9.77 7.22 -4.04
N LEU A 35 10.15 6.35 -3.10
CA LEU A 35 9.19 5.49 -2.39
C LEU A 35 8.20 6.32 -1.54
N MET A 36 8.71 7.33 -0.83
CA MET A 36 7.89 8.30 -0.10
C MET A 36 6.94 9.03 -1.04
N MET A 37 7.43 9.50 -2.20
CA MET A 37 6.59 10.21 -3.17
C MET A 37 5.51 9.32 -3.81
N VAL A 38 5.84 8.07 -4.14
CA VAL A 38 4.86 7.11 -4.66
C VAL A 38 3.81 6.79 -3.59
N SER A 39 4.21 6.74 -2.32
CA SER A 39 3.26 6.59 -1.21
C SER A 39 2.25 7.74 -1.16
N MET A 40 2.71 8.99 -1.27
CA MET A 40 1.82 10.16 -1.33
C MET A 40 0.82 10.05 -2.48
N ILE A 41 1.29 9.64 -3.64
CA ILE A 41 0.46 9.38 -4.82
C ILE A 41 -0.58 8.29 -4.51
N HIS A 42 -0.19 7.18 -3.92
CA HIS A 42 -1.12 6.06 -3.69
C HIS A 42 -2.27 6.39 -2.73
N VAL A 43 -2.06 7.29 -1.76
CA VAL A 43 -3.11 7.67 -0.81
C VAL A 43 -3.85 8.95 -1.20
N ASN A 44 -3.52 9.57 -2.34
CA ASN A 44 -4.06 10.89 -2.67
C ASN A 44 -5.59 10.92 -2.84
N TYR A 45 -6.15 9.83 -3.38
CA TYR A 45 -7.59 9.72 -3.64
C TYR A 45 -8.43 9.87 -2.37
N ILE A 46 -7.86 9.61 -1.18
CA ILE A 46 -8.55 9.73 0.11
C ILE A 46 -9.03 11.17 0.36
N PHE A 47 -8.28 12.17 -0.11
CA PHE A 47 -8.63 13.59 0.03
C PHE A 47 -9.12 14.21 -1.27
N VAL A 48 -8.60 13.77 -2.42
CA VAL A 48 -8.98 14.31 -3.73
C VAL A 48 -10.41 13.89 -4.12
N ALA A 49 -10.80 12.66 -3.78
CA ALA A 49 -12.12 12.09 -4.02
C ALA A 49 -12.97 12.05 -2.74
N GLU A 50 -12.84 13.08 -1.90
CA GLU A 50 -13.65 13.22 -0.70
C GLU A 50 -15.10 13.60 -1.04
N ASP A 51 -16.05 13.02 -0.31
CA ASP A 51 -17.46 13.42 -0.38
C ASP A 51 -17.64 14.78 0.28
N VAL A 52 -18.19 15.72 -0.47
CA VAL A 52 -18.42 17.09 0.00
C VAL A 52 -19.89 17.26 0.32
N ASN A 53 -20.22 17.94 1.42
CA ASN A 53 -21.60 18.26 1.72
C ASN A 53 -22.22 19.09 0.58
N HIS A 54 -23.41 18.69 0.14
CA HIS A 54 -24.06 19.27 -1.02
C HIS A 54 -25.57 19.28 -0.85
N ARG A 55 -26.22 20.20 -1.56
CA ARG A 55 -27.67 20.19 -1.76
C ARG A 55 -28.00 20.39 -3.23
N CYS A 56 -29.21 20.01 -3.62
CA CYS A 56 -29.68 20.19 -4.98
C CYS A 56 -29.86 21.67 -5.31
N LEU A 57 -29.43 22.06 -6.51
CA LEU A 57 -29.66 23.38 -7.08
C LEU A 57 -31.09 23.42 -7.64
N LEU A 58 -31.84 24.44 -7.26
CA LEU A 58 -33.19 24.69 -7.80
C LEU A 58 -33.25 26.07 -8.47
N PRO A 59 -32.86 26.19 -9.75
CA PRO A 59 -32.62 27.48 -10.42
C PRO A 59 -33.75 28.51 -10.29
N GLU A 60 -34.99 28.04 -10.16
CA GLU A 60 -36.19 28.85 -10.03
C GLU A 60 -36.29 29.60 -8.69
N CYS A 61 -35.63 29.11 -7.64
CA CYS A 61 -35.79 29.62 -6.27
C CYS A 61 -34.51 30.23 -5.69
N GLU A 62 -33.41 30.20 -6.44
CA GLU A 62 -32.08 30.56 -5.94
C GLU A 62 -31.73 32.01 -6.21
N ASP A 63 -31.07 32.62 -5.23
CA ASP A 63 -30.43 33.92 -5.38
C ASP A 63 -29.15 33.82 -6.22
N ALA A 64 -28.59 34.97 -6.61
CA ALA A 64 -27.37 35.04 -7.41
C ALA A 64 -26.15 34.32 -6.79
N ASN A 65 -26.10 34.13 -5.46
CA ASN A 65 -25.07 33.39 -4.73
C ASN A 65 -25.72 32.41 -3.74
N PRO A 66 -26.08 31.19 -4.18
CA PRO A 66 -26.83 30.26 -3.34
C PRO A 66 -25.95 29.59 -2.29
N SER A 67 -26.43 29.53 -1.04
CA SER A 67 -25.75 28.85 0.06
C SER A 67 -26.08 27.35 0.10
N VAL A 68 -25.22 26.53 0.70
CA VAL A 68 -25.42 25.08 0.85
C VAL A 68 -26.37 24.71 1.99
N GLU A 69 -26.59 25.63 2.92
CA GLU A 69 -27.62 25.46 3.93
C GLU A 69 -28.99 25.30 3.28
N VAL A 70 -29.79 24.37 3.80
CA VAL A 70 -31.13 24.10 3.30
C VAL A 70 -32.00 25.34 3.51
N PRO A 71 -32.49 25.98 2.44
CA PRO A 71 -33.26 27.22 2.58
C PRO A 71 -34.59 26.99 3.30
N VAL A 72 -35.12 28.04 3.93
CA VAL A 72 -36.40 27.97 4.68
C VAL A 72 -37.59 27.56 3.80
N TRP A 73 -37.52 27.88 2.51
CA TRP A 73 -38.53 27.50 1.53
C TRP A 73 -38.47 26.02 1.15
N TRP A 74 -37.38 25.29 1.42
CA TRP A 74 -37.25 23.89 1.05
C TRP A 74 -38.19 23.01 1.91
N PRO A 75 -38.94 22.07 1.31
CA PRO A 75 -39.83 21.19 2.06
C PRO A 75 -39.08 20.34 3.09
N LYS A 76 -39.52 20.38 4.35
CA LYS A 76 -38.83 19.68 5.47
C LYS A 76 -38.79 18.16 5.33
N ASP A 77 -39.74 17.59 4.61
CA ASP A 77 -39.89 16.14 4.42
C ASP A 77 -39.10 15.61 3.21
N VAL A 78 -38.38 16.49 2.48
CA VAL A 78 -37.65 16.14 1.27
C VAL A 78 -36.15 16.21 1.53
N ASP A 79 -35.44 15.12 1.25
CA ASP A 79 -33.97 15.11 1.28
C ASP A 79 -33.41 16.06 0.20
N ALA A 80 -32.92 17.22 0.65
CA ALA A 80 -32.34 18.24 -0.19
C ALA A 80 -31.04 17.79 -0.89
N ARG A 81 -30.43 16.67 -0.51
CA ARG A 81 -29.20 16.19 -1.15
C ARG A 81 -29.46 15.62 -2.53
N CYS A 82 -30.40 14.67 -2.63
CA CYS A 82 -30.54 13.84 -3.82
C CYS A 82 -31.81 14.07 -4.62
N PHE A 83 -32.82 14.69 -4.00
CA PHE A 83 -34.10 14.97 -4.65
C PHE A 83 -34.36 16.46 -4.65
N LYS A 84 -35.12 16.93 -5.63
CA LYS A 84 -35.68 18.28 -5.65
C LYS A 84 -37.20 18.23 -5.79
N PRO A 85 -37.92 19.14 -5.12
CA PRO A 85 -39.34 19.31 -5.34
C PRO A 85 -39.59 19.98 -6.71
N VAL A 86 -40.68 19.59 -7.37
CA VAL A 86 -41.11 20.23 -8.62
C VAL A 86 -41.87 21.52 -8.30
N VAL A 87 -41.45 22.62 -8.93
CA VAL A 87 -42.08 23.94 -8.79
C VAL A 87 -43.43 23.94 -9.53
N ASP A 88 -44.49 24.32 -8.84
CA ASP A 88 -45.78 24.63 -9.49
C ASP A 88 -45.67 26.00 -10.17
N MET A 89 -45.50 25.98 -11.50
CA MET A 89 -45.41 27.19 -12.31
C MET A 89 -46.62 28.11 -12.17
N GLN A 90 -47.81 27.61 -11.83
CA GLN A 90 -49.01 28.45 -11.65
C GLN A 90 -49.02 29.20 -10.32
N ALA A 91 -48.43 28.60 -9.29
CA ALA A 91 -48.26 29.22 -7.97
C ALA A 91 -47.06 30.17 -7.93
N TYR A 92 -45.97 29.78 -8.61
CA TYR A 92 -44.72 30.55 -8.70
C TYR A 92 -44.89 31.91 -9.39
N ASP A 93 -45.68 31.97 -10.47
CA ASP A 93 -45.91 33.19 -11.25
C ASP A 93 -46.75 34.26 -10.50
N ARG A 94 -47.40 33.89 -9.38
CA ARG A 94 -48.23 34.79 -8.57
C ARG A 94 -47.47 35.49 -7.44
N SER A 95 -46.20 35.15 -7.20
CA SER A 95 -45.45 35.62 -6.02
C SER A 95 -44.01 36.05 -6.35
N ASN A 96 -43.80 37.34 -6.66
CA ASN A 96 -42.54 38.10 -6.54
C ASN A 96 -41.17 37.42 -6.78
N GLN A 97 -41.08 36.35 -7.58
CA GLN A 97 -39.87 35.52 -7.75
C GLN A 97 -39.32 34.91 -6.44
N THR A 98 -40.18 34.68 -5.44
CA THR A 98 -39.77 34.10 -4.15
C THR A 98 -40.51 32.80 -3.88
N CYS A 99 -39.77 31.70 -3.74
CA CYS A 99 -40.33 30.40 -3.42
C CYS A 99 -40.74 30.30 -1.95
N SER A 100 -41.81 29.54 -1.71
CA SER A 100 -42.30 29.19 -0.38
C SER A 100 -42.67 27.71 -0.35
N ASN A 101 -42.90 27.14 0.84
CA ASN A 101 -43.24 25.71 0.96
C ASN A 101 -44.52 25.32 0.19
N ASN A 102 -45.41 26.28 -0.09
CA ASN A 102 -46.65 26.07 -0.83
C ASN A 102 -46.47 26.17 -2.37
N THR A 103 -45.26 26.47 -2.83
CA THR A 103 -44.94 26.66 -4.26
C THR A 103 -44.61 25.32 -4.96
N PHE A 104 -44.57 24.22 -4.21
CA PHE A 104 -44.14 22.91 -4.70
C PHE A 104 -45.30 21.94 -4.88
N VAL A 105 -45.22 21.10 -5.90
CA VAL A 105 -46.10 19.95 -6.10
C VAL A 105 -45.57 18.77 -5.27
N GLU A 106 -46.43 17.83 -4.86
CA GLU A 106 -46.05 16.56 -4.21
C GLU A 106 -45.37 15.56 -5.18
N ILE A 107 -44.59 16.07 -6.14
CA ILE A 107 -43.80 15.27 -7.08
C ILE A 107 -42.34 15.61 -6.86
N LEU A 108 -41.51 14.57 -6.70
CA LEU A 108 -40.07 14.68 -6.52
C LEU A 108 -39.33 14.23 -7.77
N GLU A 109 -38.31 14.99 -8.14
CA GLU A 109 -37.39 14.66 -9.22
C GLU A 109 -35.98 14.37 -8.68
N GLU A 110 -35.25 13.51 -9.37
CA GLU A 110 -33.83 13.30 -9.09
C GLU A 110 -33.02 14.56 -9.40
N CYS A 111 -32.10 14.88 -8.49
CA CYS A 111 -31.22 16.01 -8.66
C CYS A 111 -30.13 15.73 -9.72
N HIS A 112 -29.87 16.74 -10.57
CA HIS A 112 -28.84 16.67 -11.61
C HIS A 112 -27.71 17.68 -11.42
N GLN A 113 -27.92 18.72 -10.61
CA GLN A 113 -26.96 19.80 -10.35
C GLN A 113 -26.97 20.14 -8.87
N TRP A 114 -25.79 20.30 -8.29
CA TRP A 114 -25.65 20.51 -6.85
C TRP A 114 -24.88 21.79 -6.54
N ILE A 115 -25.18 22.37 -5.39
CA ILE A 115 -24.39 23.40 -4.74
C ILE A 115 -23.54 22.70 -3.68
N TYR A 116 -22.23 22.91 -3.73
CA TYR A 116 -21.25 22.26 -2.86
C TYR A 116 -20.69 23.21 -1.80
N ASP A 117 -20.45 22.69 -0.60
CA ASP A 117 -19.90 23.48 0.52
C ASP A 117 -18.49 23.99 0.24
N ASN A 118 -17.74 23.23 -0.56
CA ASN A 118 -16.46 23.65 -1.07
C ASN A 118 -16.21 23.07 -2.47
N GLU A 119 -15.38 23.77 -3.24
CA GLU A 119 -14.93 23.33 -4.57
C GLU A 119 -13.59 22.57 -4.51
N ASN A 120 -13.26 22.04 -3.33
CA ASN A 120 -11.95 21.46 -3.04
C ASN A 120 -11.84 19.96 -3.36
N SER A 121 -12.85 19.36 -4.01
CA SER A 121 -12.88 17.94 -4.36
C SER A 121 -13.28 17.73 -5.83
N ILE A 122 -12.85 16.60 -6.40
CA ILE A 122 -13.31 16.19 -7.73
C ILE A 122 -14.83 15.96 -7.76
N VAL A 123 -15.44 15.64 -6.60
CA VAL A 123 -16.90 15.45 -6.50
C VAL A 123 -17.63 16.73 -6.86
N SER A 124 -17.14 17.87 -6.37
CA SER A 124 -17.68 19.19 -6.68
C SER A 124 -17.40 19.62 -8.12
N GLU A 125 -16.16 19.44 -8.61
CA GLU A 125 -15.78 19.85 -9.97
C GLU A 125 -16.53 19.07 -11.06
N LEU A 126 -16.71 17.76 -10.87
CA LEU A 126 -17.37 16.88 -11.84
C LEU A 126 -18.87 16.73 -11.58
N ASN A 127 -19.42 17.50 -10.62
CA ASN A 127 -20.84 17.50 -10.27
C ASN A 127 -21.38 16.08 -10.00
N LEU A 128 -20.71 15.36 -9.08
CA LEU A 128 -20.95 13.94 -8.75
C LEU A 128 -21.81 13.76 -7.49
N GLY A 129 -22.65 14.73 -7.16
CA GLY A 129 -23.53 14.68 -5.99
C GLY A 129 -24.39 13.42 -6.01
N CYS A 130 -24.67 12.87 -4.83
CA CYS A 130 -25.41 11.63 -4.61
C CYS A 130 -24.89 10.36 -5.31
N LYS A 131 -23.80 10.44 -6.08
CA LYS A 131 -23.15 9.32 -6.77
C LYS A 131 -21.90 8.88 -5.99
N SER A 132 -22.05 8.54 -4.71
CA SER A 132 -20.91 8.19 -3.84
C SER A 132 -20.08 7.03 -4.36
N TRP A 133 -20.70 6.07 -5.05
CA TRP A 133 -19.99 4.97 -5.69
C TRP A 133 -18.92 5.46 -6.68
N LYS A 134 -19.11 6.63 -7.32
CA LYS A 134 -18.12 7.22 -8.22
C LYS A 134 -16.88 7.70 -7.47
N SER A 135 -17.06 8.41 -6.35
CA SER A 135 -15.93 8.87 -5.53
C SER A 135 -15.09 7.69 -5.02
N THR A 136 -15.79 6.70 -4.49
CA THR A 136 -15.20 5.48 -3.96
C THR A 136 -14.52 4.62 -5.03
N LEU A 137 -15.06 4.57 -6.24
CA LEU A 137 -14.50 3.81 -7.36
C LEU A 137 -13.12 4.35 -7.78
N VAL A 138 -12.82 5.64 -7.58
CA VAL A 138 -11.48 6.20 -7.86
C VAL A 138 -10.39 5.44 -7.12
N GLY A 139 -10.55 5.25 -5.81
CA GLY A 139 -9.59 4.49 -5.00
C GLY A 139 -9.51 3.01 -5.39
N GLY A 140 -10.64 2.40 -5.76
CA GLY A 140 -10.69 1.02 -6.25
C GLY A 140 -9.94 0.83 -7.56
N ILE A 141 -10.15 1.73 -8.54
CA ILE A 141 -9.46 1.71 -9.84
C ILE A 141 -7.97 2.00 -9.68
N HIS A 142 -7.60 2.95 -8.81
CA HIS A 142 -6.20 3.21 -8.48
C HIS A 142 -5.51 1.93 -7.96
N ASN A 143 -6.12 1.24 -6.99
CA ASN A 143 -5.56 0.01 -6.45
C ASN A 143 -5.54 -1.15 -7.47
N ALA A 144 -6.52 -1.21 -8.38
CA ALA A 144 -6.51 -2.17 -9.48
C ALA A 144 -5.33 -1.93 -10.44
N GLY A 145 -5.04 -0.67 -10.76
CA GLY A 145 -3.84 -0.28 -11.52
C GLY A 145 -2.55 -0.73 -10.82
N MET A 146 -2.48 -0.62 -9.50
CA MET A 146 -1.31 -1.05 -8.71
C MET A 146 -1.08 -2.56 -8.81
N VAL A 147 -2.13 -3.38 -8.75
CA VAL A 147 -2.04 -4.84 -8.94
C VAL A 147 -1.36 -5.14 -10.28
N PHE A 148 -1.86 -4.52 -11.35
CA PHE A 148 -1.33 -4.73 -12.70
C PHE A 148 0.10 -4.23 -12.83
N SER A 149 0.39 -3.04 -12.27
CA SER A 149 1.73 -2.45 -12.24
C SER A 149 2.76 -3.39 -11.63
N MET A 150 2.46 -3.97 -10.47
CA MET A 150 3.41 -4.81 -9.74
C MET A 150 3.79 -6.08 -10.52
N ILE A 151 2.83 -6.68 -11.24
CA ILE A 151 3.08 -7.87 -12.08
C ILE A 151 3.98 -7.50 -13.25
N VAL A 152 3.62 -6.46 -14.00
CA VAL A 152 4.35 -6.05 -15.20
C VAL A 152 5.74 -5.52 -14.85
N THR A 153 5.82 -4.66 -13.83
CA THR A 153 7.06 -4.00 -13.42
C THR A 153 8.07 -5.00 -12.84
N GLY A 154 7.62 -6.06 -12.15
CA GLY A 154 8.51 -7.13 -11.72
C GLY A 154 9.25 -7.79 -12.89
N LEU A 155 8.53 -8.07 -13.98
CA LEU A 155 9.10 -8.64 -15.21
C LEU A 155 10.07 -7.66 -15.90
N ILE A 156 9.73 -6.37 -15.90
CA ILE A 156 10.59 -5.31 -16.46
C ILE A 156 11.87 -5.20 -15.61
N ALA A 157 11.76 -5.16 -14.29
CA ALA A 157 12.89 -5.01 -13.38
C ALA A 157 13.90 -6.15 -13.51
N ASP A 158 13.43 -7.38 -13.75
CA ASP A 158 14.29 -8.53 -13.98
C ASP A 158 15.02 -8.47 -15.33
N LYS A 159 14.39 -7.93 -16.37
CA LYS A 159 15.00 -7.80 -17.71
C LYS A 159 15.91 -6.59 -17.84
N VAL A 160 15.47 -5.43 -17.36
CA VAL A 160 16.06 -4.11 -17.62
C VAL A 160 16.98 -3.66 -16.47
N GLY A 161 16.70 -4.07 -15.23
CA GLY A 161 17.43 -3.67 -14.02
C GLY A 161 16.55 -2.92 -13.03
N ARG A 162 17.02 -2.76 -11.79
CA ARG A 162 16.22 -2.14 -10.71
C ARG A 162 16.24 -0.62 -10.85
N LYS A 163 17.42 -0.05 -11.05
CA LYS A 163 17.63 1.38 -11.25
C LYS A 163 16.79 1.97 -12.39
N PRO A 164 16.86 1.47 -13.64
CA PRO A 164 16.09 2.04 -14.75
C PRO A 164 14.58 1.89 -14.51
N THR A 165 14.16 0.81 -13.86
CA THR A 165 12.74 0.58 -13.56
C THR A 165 12.21 1.57 -12.52
N ILE A 166 12.98 1.88 -11.46
CA ILE A 166 12.63 2.95 -10.51
C ILE A 166 12.46 4.29 -11.22
N ILE A 167 13.35 4.61 -12.16
CA ILE A 167 13.28 5.85 -12.94
C ILE A 167 12.04 5.86 -13.82
N ILE A 168 11.79 4.80 -14.59
CA ILE A 168 10.61 4.66 -15.45
C ILE A 168 9.32 4.82 -14.64
N CYS A 169 9.21 4.15 -13.49
CA CYS A 169 8.03 4.26 -12.63
C CYS A 169 7.85 5.68 -12.07
N SER A 170 8.95 6.31 -11.63
CA SER A 170 8.91 7.68 -11.11
C SER A 170 8.40 8.65 -12.18
N ILE A 171 8.97 8.60 -13.39
CA ILE A 171 8.53 9.47 -14.50
C ILE A 171 7.13 9.14 -14.97
N GLY A 172 6.77 7.86 -14.98
CA GLY A 172 5.43 7.39 -15.24
C GLY A 172 4.38 8.00 -14.31
N GLY A 173 4.73 8.23 -13.04
CA GLY A 173 3.87 8.91 -12.08
C GLY A 173 3.48 10.34 -12.49
N VAL A 174 4.34 11.07 -13.22
CA VAL A 174 4.07 12.45 -13.65
C VAL A 174 2.80 12.55 -14.52
N VAL A 175 2.40 11.45 -15.18
CA VAL A 175 1.13 11.36 -15.93
C VAL A 175 -0.09 11.75 -15.06
N GLY A 176 -0.02 11.57 -13.74
CA GLY A 176 -1.06 12.00 -12.81
C GLY A 176 -1.36 13.51 -12.82
N VAL A 177 -0.43 14.36 -13.27
CA VAL A 177 -0.68 15.81 -13.44
C VAL A 177 -1.81 16.06 -14.45
N ALA A 178 -2.00 15.16 -15.43
CA ALA A 178 -3.07 15.31 -16.42
C ALA A 178 -4.47 15.37 -15.80
N LYS A 179 -4.67 14.82 -14.59
CA LYS A 179 -5.95 14.82 -13.86
C LYS A 179 -6.53 16.23 -13.68
N ILE A 180 -5.71 17.27 -13.52
CA ILE A 180 -6.18 18.64 -13.28
C ILE A 180 -6.94 19.25 -14.46
N PHE A 181 -6.72 18.74 -15.67
CA PHE A 181 -7.34 19.24 -16.91
C PHE A 181 -8.61 18.50 -17.29
N ILE A 182 -8.95 17.42 -16.58
CA ILE A 182 -10.02 16.50 -16.98
C ILE A 182 -11.35 16.95 -16.38
N LYS A 183 -12.35 17.16 -17.25
CA LYS A 183 -13.74 17.48 -16.87
C LYS A 183 -14.72 16.32 -17.07
N ASN A 184 -14.23 15.16 -17.49
CA ASN A 184 -15.03 13.96 -17.70
C ASN A 184 -14.62 12.87 -16.70
N TYR A 185 -15.60 12.34 -15.96
CA TYR A 185 -15.35 11.34 -14.92
C TYR A 185 -14.67 10.06 -15.42
N TYR A 186 -15.08 9.52 -16.58
CA TYR A 186 -14.47 8.29 -17.11
C TYR A 186 -13.06 8.52 -17.64
N ALA A 187 -12.80 9.69 -18.24
CA ALA A 187 -11.44 10.09 -18.59
C ALA A 187 -10.56 10.23 -17.34
N TYR A 188 -11.11 10.76 -16.24
CA TYR A 188 -10.39 10.88 -14.96
C TYR A 188 -10.01 9.49 -14.44
N LEU A 189 -10.96 8.54 -14.43
CA LEU A 189 -10.68 7.14 -14.06
C LEU A 189 -9.63 6.49 -14.96
N GLY A 190 -9.66 6.78 -16.26
CA GLY A 190 -8.67 6.25 -17.21
C GLY A 190 -7.25 6.73 -16.87
N VAL A 191 -7.09 8.01 -16.53
CA VAL A 191 -5.80 8.56 -16.10
C VAL A 191 -5.41 8.05 -14.71
N GLU A 192 -6.35 7.92 -13.77
CA GLU A 192 -6.13 7.29 -12.46
C GLU A 192 -5.57 5.87 -12.59
N PHE A 193 -6.17 5.07 -13.47
CA PHE A 193 -5.69 3.72 -13.76
C PHE A 193 -4.30 3.74 -14.41
N LEU A 194 -4.12 4.55 -15.45
CA LEU A 194 -2.88 4.61 -16.21
C LEU A 194 -1.70 5.05 -15.34
N GLU A 195 -1.88 6.10 -14.55
CA GLU A 195 -0.83 6.60 -13.66
C GLU A 195 -0.47 5.58 -12.59
N SER A 196 -1.44 4.92 -11.97
CA SER A 196 -1.18 3.82 -11.04
C SER A 196 -0.43 2.66 -11.70
N VAL A 197 -0.82 2.26 -12.91
CA VAL A 197 -0.09 1.23 -13.69
C VAL A 197 1.37 1.61 -13.93
N LEU A 198 1.65 2.87 -14.19
CA LEU A 198 2.99 3.34 -14.48
C LEU A 198 3.85 3.53 -13.21
N ALA A 199 3.26 4.04 -12.12
CA ALA A 199 3.98 4.43 -10.92
C ALA A 199 4.15 3.33 -9.88
N SER A 200 3.11 2.52 -9.64
CA SER A 200 3.04 1.68 -8.43
C SER A 200 4.05 0.54 -8.37
N GLY A 201 4.58 0.11 -9.52
CA GLY A 201 5.63 -0.89 -9.64
C GLY A 201 6.91 -0.51 -8.90
N LEU A 202 7.08 0.79 -8.59
CA LEU A 202 8.17 1.29 -7.78
C LEU A 202 8.26 0.60 -6.41
N TYR A 203 7.13 0.27 -5.78
CA TYR A 203 7.13 -0.45 -4.49
C TYR A 203 7.88 -1.79 -4.59
N THR A 204 7.55 -2.58 -5.62
CA THR A 204 8.18 -3.90 -5.84
C THR A 204 9.67 -3.77 -6.12
N VAL A 205 10.07 -2.80 -6.93
CA VAL A 205 11.48 -2.67 -7.32
C VAL A 205 12.31 -2.04 -6.21
N ALA A 206 11.76 -1.09 -5.46
CA ALA A 206 12.43 -0.44 -4.34
C ALA A 206 12.75 -1.44 -3.22
N VAL A 207 11.80 -2.30 -2.84
CA VAL A 207 12.07 -3.31 -1.79
C VAL A 207 13.13 -4.31 -2.23
N VAL A 208 13.11 -4.74 -3.50
CA VAL A 208 14.12 -5.65 -4.05
C VAL A 208 15.49 -4.99 -4.06
N LEU A 209 15.59 -3.72 -4.50
CA LEU A 209 16.86 -3.00 -4.51
C LEU A 209 17.40 -2.78 -3.10
N LEU A 210 16.55 -2.44 -2.12
CA LEU A 210 16.97 -2.30 -0.72
C LEU A 210 17.54 -3.61 -0.16
N ILE A 211 16.92 -4.75 -0.49
CA ILE A 211 17.42 -6.07 -0.09
C ILE A 211 18.74 -6.40 -0.79
N GLU A 212 18.82 -6.17 -2.10
CA GLU A 212 20.02 -6.48 -2.89
C GLU A 212 21.21 -5.58 -2.51
N VAL A 213 20.97 -4.34 -2.09
CA VAL A 213 21.97 -3.41 -1.54
C VAL A 213 22.37 -3.80 -0.13
N GLY A 214 21.42 -4.18 0.74
CA GLY A 214 21.69 -4.53 2.13
C GLY A 214 22.36 -5.90 2.33
N GLY A 215 22.28 -6.79 1.34
CA GLY A 215 22.79 -8.16 1.45
C GLY A 215 21.88 -9.09 2.25
N GLU A 216 22.23 -10.38 2.31
CA GLU A 216 21.36 -11.41 2.91
C GLU A 216 21.14 -11.23 4.41
N SER A 217 22.15 -10.68 5.11
CA SER A 217 22.11 -10.49 6.56
C SER A 217 21.22 -9.32 7.02
N GLN A 218 20.96 -8.34 6.15
CA GLN A 218 20.22 -7.11 6.48
C GLN A 218 18.82 -7.05 5.87
N ARG A 219 18.29 -8.18 5.37
CA ARG A 219 16.95 -8.27 4.76
C ARG A 219 15.84 -7.71 5.65
N VAL A 220 15.92 -7.96 6.96
CA VAL A 220 14.96 -7.44 7.94
C VAL A 220 15.04 -5.91 7.98
N LEU A 221 16.25 -5.34 8.11
CA LEU A 221 16.46 -3.89 8.12
C LEU A 221 15.96 -3.22 6.84
N ALA A 222 16.22 -3.82 5.67
CA ALA A 222 15.71 -3.34 4.38
C ALA A 222 14.17 -3.27 4.37
N GLY A 223 13.49 -4.28 4.93
CA GLY A 223 12.03 -4.27 5.11
C GLY A 223 11.53 -3.13 6.01
N PHE A 224 12.23 -2.87 7.13
CA PHE A 224 11.91 -1.74 8.01
C PHE A 224 12.05 -0.39 7.31
N ILE A 225 13.17 -0.19 6.62
CA ILE A 225 13.44 1.04 5.87
C ILE A 225 12.35 1.25 4.81
N PHE A 226 11.92 0.19 4.14
CA PHE A 226 10.84 0.23 3.16
C PHE A 226 9.50 0.64 3.78
N SER A 227 9.04 -0.04 4.84
CA SER A 227 7.77 0.28 5.50
C SER A 227 7.77 1.71 6.06
N TYR A 228 8.87 2.13 6.69
CA TYR A 228 8.96 3.45 7.30
C TYR A 228 8.96 4.55 6.24
N ALA A 229 9.62 4.36 5.10
CA ALA A 229 9.53 5.31 3.99
C ALA A 229 8.10 5.48 3.47
N ILE A 230 7.29 4.41 3.42
CA ILE A 230 5.86 4.51 3.07
C ILE A 230 5.13 5.38 4.10
N TYR A 231 5.30 5.10 5.40
CA TYR A 231 4.60 5.82 6.47
C TYR A 231 5.01 7.30 6.55
N VAL A 232 6.30 7.61 6.37
CA VAL A 232 6.77 9.00 6.28
C VAL A 232 6.14 9.69 5.07
N GLY A 233 6.02 9.01 3.93
CA GLY A 233 5.30 9.51 2.76
C GLY A 233 3.84 9.86 3.08
N GLU A 234 3.10 8.95 3.71
CA GLU A 234 1.71 9.18 4.13
C GLU A 234 1.58 10.40 5.07
N VAL A 235 2.48 10.52 6.06
CA VAL A 235 2.48 11.64 7.02
C VAL A 235 2.78 12.97 6.31
N ILE A 236 3.79 13.01 5.44
CA ILE A 236 4.12 14.21 4.66
C ILE A 236 2.92 14.60 3.80
N PHE A 237 2.31 13.64 3.10
CA PHE A 237 1.14 13.91 2.28
C PHE A 237 -0.02 14.52 3.09
N ALA A 238 -0.28 14.01 4.28
CA ALA A 238 -1.34 14.53 5.15
C ALA A 238 -1.10 16.00 5.55
N PHE A 239 0.15 16.38 5.83
CA PHE A 239 0.51 17.78 6.09
C PHE A 239 0.42 18.67 4.84
N ILE A 240 0.79 18.14 3.67
CA ILE A 240 0.59 18.85 2.40
C ILE A 240 -0.90 19.05 2.15
N ALA A 241 -1.74 18.03 2.34
CA ALA A 241 -3.19 18.12 2.15
C ALA A 241 -3.86 19.06 3.17
N LEU A 242 -3.34 19.16 4.40
CA LEU A 242 -3.81 20.12 5.41
C LEU A 242 -3.56 21.57 5.00
N THR A 243 -2.40 21.84 4.38
CA THR A 243 -1.99 23.18 3.96
C THR A 243 -2.59 23.57 2.62
N LEU A 244 -2.65 22.62 1.68
CA LEU A 244 -3.18 22.79 0.33
C LEU A 244 -4.54 22.10 0.20
N LYS A 245 -5.59 22.82 0.59
CA LYS A 245 -6.97 22.29 0.55
C LYS A 245 -7.51 22.12 -0.87
N TYR A 246 -7.06 22.94 -1.83
CA TYR A 246 -7.52 22.83 -3.22
C TYR A 246 -6.86 21.65 -3.93
N TRP A 247 -7.68 20.70 -4.39
CA TRP A 247 -7.21 19.42 -4.92
C TRP A 247 -6.29 19.52 -6.14
N LYS A 248 -6.48 20.49 -7.05
CA LYS A 248 -5.59 20.63 -8.23
C LYS A 248 -4.19 21.04 -7.83
N THR A 249 -4.06 21.94 -6.85
CA THR A 249 -2.76 22.35 -6.28
C THR A 249 -2.11 21.18 -5.55
N LEU A 250 -2.91 20.40 -4.81
CA LEU A 250 -2.44 19.17 -4.15
C LEU A 250 -1.85 18.16 -5.15
N ILE A 251 -2.58 17.88 -6.25
CA ILE A 251 -2.09 17.02 -7.34
C ILE A 251 -0.79 17.57 -7.93
N LEU A 252 -0.74 18.86 -8.26
CA LEU A 252 0.48 19.47 -8.82
C LEU A 252 1.69 19.29 -7.89
N VAL A 253 1.55 19.54 -6.60
CA VAL A 253 2.66 19.45 -5.63
C VAL A 253 3.11 18.01 -5.40
N VAL A 254 2.20 17.03 -5.43
CA VAL A 254 2.53 15.63 -5.19
C VAL A 254 3.16 14.97 -6.44
N TYR A 255 2.61 15.25 -7.63
CA TYR A 255 3.03 14.57 -8.86
C TYR A 255 4.22 15.23 -9.57
N THR A 256 4.33 16.56 -9.56
CA THR A 256 5.37 17.27 -10.33
C THR A 256 6.80 16.90 -9.89
N PRO A 257 7.13 16.80 -8.59
CA PRO A 257 8.50 16.49 -8.15
C PRO A 257 9.04 15.14 -8.64
N MET A 258 8.17 14.23 -9.07
CA MET A 258 8.59 12.93 -9.62
C MET A 258 9.53 13.05 -10.83
N VAL A 259 9.43 14.14 -11.60
CA VAL A 259 10.32 14.39 -12.74
C VAL A 259 11.79 14.51 -12.33
N LEU A 260 12.06 14.93 -11.08
CA LEU A 260 13.41 15.10 -10.55
C LEU A 260 14.16 13.77 -10.45
N PHE A 261 13.45 12.63 -10.40
CA PHE A 261 14.06 11.31 -10.39
C PHE A 261 14.71 10.92 -11.73
N LEU A 262 14.60 11.73 -12.80
CA LEU A 262 15.49 11.61 -13.96
C LEU A 262 16.97 11.75 -13.56
N ALA A 263 17.28 12.56 -12.54
CA ALA A 263 18.64 12.72 -12.03
C ALA A 263 19.23 11.41 -11.49
N TYR A 264 18.41 10.40 -11.16
CA TYR A 264 18.88 9.11 -10.66
C TYR A 264 19.64 8.30 -11.71
N ILE A 265 19.56 8.68 -13.00
CA ILE A 265 20.46 8.19 -14.05
C ILE A 265 21.93 8.36 -13.61
N PHE A 266 22.26 9.45 -12.92
CA PHE A 266 23.63 9.74 -12.50
C PHE A 266 23.93 9.28 -11.06
N VAL A 267 22.96 9.44 -10.14
CA VAL A 267 23.20 9.29 -8.70
C VAL A 267 22.94 7.87 -8.18
N LEU A 268 21.86 7.21 -8.62
CA LEU A 268 21.50 5.88 -8.15
C LEU A 268 22.41 4.83 -8.79
N LYS A 269 22.80 3.80 -8.04
CA LYS A 269 23.58 2.67 -8.57
C LYS A 269 22.69 1.45 -8.71
N GLU A 270 23.04 0.63 -9.69
CA GLU A 270 22.32 -0.61 -9.94
C GLU A 270 22.76 -1.68 -8.93
N SER A 271 21.90 -2.68 -8.74
CA SER A 271 22.21 -3.87 -7.95
C SER A 271 23.40 -4.64 -8.52
N THR A 272 24.45 -4.78 -7.70
CA THR A 272 25.63 -5.59 -8.03
C THR A 272 25.25 -7.04 -8.30
N ARG A 273 24.31 -7.59 -7.52
CA ARG A 273 23.77 -8.94 -7.70
C ARG A 273 23.09 -9.08 -9.07
N TRP A 274 22.25 -8.14 -9.46
CA TRP A 274 21.57 -8.18 -10.77
C TRP A 274 22.57 -8.06 -11.93
N GLN A 275 23.57 -7.17 -11.81
CA GLN A 275 24.61 -7.01 -12.82
C GLN A 275 25.38 -8.31 -13.05
N LEU A 276 25.81 -8.98 -11.98
CA LEU A 276 26.50 -10.27 -12.06
C LEU A 276 25.59 -11.36 -12.67
N LEU A 277 24.31 -11.42 -12.28
CA LEU A 277 23.34 -12.34 -12.87
C LEU A 277 23.18 -12.15 -14.39
N ARG A 278 23.28 -10.92 -14.88
CA ARG A 278 23.19 -10.58 -16.31
C ARG A 278 24.52 -10.64 -17.06
N GLY A 279 25.61 -11.08 -16.42
CA GLY A 279 26.94 -11.13 -17.01
C GLY A 279 27.59 -9.76 -17.23
N LYS A 280 27.09 -8.71 -16.57
CA LYS A 280 27.62 -7.34 -16.61
C LYS A 280 28.71 -7.15 -15.53
N THR A 281 29.72 -8.01 -15.58
CA THR A 281 30.72 -8.12 -14.51
C THR A 281 31.58 -6.85 -14.36
N GLU A 282 31.90 -6.17 -15.46
CA GLU A 282 32.66 -4.92 -15.41
C GLU A 282 31.87 -3.78 -14.74
N GLU A 283 30.56 -3.65 -15.03
CA GLU A 283 29.70 -2.67 -14.35
C GLU A 283 29.56 -2.99 -12.84
N ALA A 284 29.54 -4.28 -12.49
CA ALA A 284 29.52 -4.72 -11.10
C ALA A 284 30.84 -4.35 -10.39
N LYS A 285 31.99 -4.57 -11.03
CA LYS A 285 33.31 -4.19 -10.50
C LYS A 285 33.41 -2.67 -10.26
N ASP A 286 32.89 -1.85 -11.16
CA ASP A 286 32.89 -0.39 -10.97
C ASP A 286 32.02 0.04 -9.77
N THR A 287 30.89 -0.64 -9.55
CA THR A 287 30.07 -0.43 -8.37
C THR A 287 30.82 -0.86 -7.10
N LEU A 288 31.50 -2.01 -7.12
CA LEU A 288 32.33 -2.49 -6.00
C LEU A 288 33.49 -1.54 -5.67
N LYS A 289 34.18 -0.97 -6.68
CA LYS A 289 35.22 0.05 -6.46
C LYS A 289 34.66 1.27 -5.73
N LEU A 290 33.45 1.70 -6.09
CA LEU A 290 32.77 2.81 -5.39
C LEU A 290 32.42 2.44 -3.94
N ILE A 291 31.95 1.21 -3.70
CA ILE A 291 31.67 0.72 -2.35
C ILE A 291 32.95 0.71 -1.52
N ALA A 292 34.05 0.17 -2.04
CA ALA A 292 35.34 0.14 -1.36
C ALA A 292 35.82 1.55 -0.99
N LYS A 293 35.72 2.50 -1.93
CA LYS A 293 36.11 3.90 -1.71
C LYS A 293 35.26 4.59 -0.62
N LEU A 294 33.93 4.44 -0.66
CA LEU A 294 33.03 5.13 0.26
C LEU A 294 32.97 4.50 1.65
N ASN A 295 33.10 3.18 1.72
CA ASN A 295 33.13 2.44 2.99
C ASN A 295 34.54 2.36 3.59
N LYS A 296 35.56 2.94 2.93
CA LYS A 296 36.97 2.93 3.37
C LYS A 296 37.49 1.51 3.59
N LEU A 297 37.20 0.61 2.66
CA LEU A 297 37.72 -0.75 2.70
C LEU A 297 39.21 -0.75 2.29
N ASN A 298 40.01 -1.61 2.92
CA ASN A 298 41.42 -1.83 2.56
C ASN A 298 41.52 -2.70 1.30
N LEU A 299 40.91 -2.25 0.20
CA LEU A 299 40.93 -2.91 -1.09
C LEU A 299 41.29 -1.88 -2.16
N THR A 300 42.35 -2.17 -2.91
CA THR A 300 42.77 -1.36 -4.05
C THR A 300 41.87 -1.60 -5.25
N SER A 301 41.79 -0.62 -6.16
CA SER A 301 40.99 -0.76 -7.38
C SER A 301 41.51 -1.85 -8.31
N GLU A 302 42.81 -2.16 -8.24
CA GLU A 302 43.47 -3.22 -9.00
C GLU A 302 43.07 -4.60 -8.48
N GLU A 303 43.06 -4.80 -7.15
CA GLU A 303 42.58 -6.04 -6.54
C GLU A 303 41.14 -6.36 -6.93
N ILE A 304 40.25 -5.36 -7.01
CA ILE A 304 38.85 -5.55 -7.43
C ILE A 304 38.74 -5.90 -8.92
N THR A 305 39.61 -5.35 -9.75
CA THR A 305 39.58 -5.57 -11.20
C THR A 305 40.08 -6.98 -11.56
N GLN A 306 41.04 -7.49 -10.79
CA GLN A 306 41.64 -8.82 -10.96
C GLN A 306 40.76 -9.98 -10.47
N ILE A 307 39.65 -9.71 -9.78
CA ILE A 307 38.72 -10.76 -9.33
C ILE A 307 38.08 -11.43 -10.54
N SER A 308 38.11 -12.76 -10.57
CA SER A 308 37.46 -13.55 -11.62
C SER A 308 35.93 -13.45 -11.54
N ASP A 309 35.25 -13.62 -12.67
CA ASP A 309 33.78 -13.63 -12.71
C ASP A 309 33.21 -14.79 -11.87
N GLU A 310 33.86 -15.95 -11.90
CA GLU A 310 33.48 -17.11 -11.10
C GLU A 310 33.57 -16.84 -9.60
N ASP A 311 34.64 -16.18 -9.14
CA ASP A 311 34.80 -15.80 -7.73
C ASP A 311 33.73 -14.80 -7.28
N LEU A 312 33.40 -13.81 -8.13
CA LEU A 312 32.33 -12.86 -7.83
C LEU A 312 30.97 -13.55 -7.75
N ARG A 313 30.64 -14.42 -8.71
CA ARG A 313 29.38 -15.18 -8.71
C ARG A 313 29.28 -16.11 -7.51
N PHE A 314 30.36 -16.83 -7.19
CA PHE A 314 30.40 -17.70 -6.03
C PHE A 314 30.16 -16.91 -4.74
N LYS A 315 30.85 -15.78 -4.55
CA LYS A 315 30.75 -14.95 -3.34
C LYS A 315 29.40 -14.27 -3.15
N PHE A 316 28.75 -13.85 -4.23
CA PHE A 316 27.39 -13.29 -4.16
C PHE A 316 26.30 -14.38 -4.05
N ASN A 317 26.66 -15.63 -3.75
CA ASN A 317 25.75 -16.78 -3.73
C ASN A 317 24.90 -16.87 -5.00
N ILE A 318 25.50 -16.55 -6.16
CA ILE A 318 24.88 -16.72 -7.48
C ILE A 318 25.13 -18.16 -7.90
N VAL A 319 24.51 -19.08 -7.17
CA VAL A 319 24.48 -20.50 -7.52
C VAL A 319 23.39 -20.67 -8.57
N ILE A 320 23.75 -21.25 -9.72
CA ILE A 320 22.81 -21.77 -10.72
C ILE A 320 21.83 -22.66 -9.96
N GLN A 321 20.60 -22.20 -9.71
CA GLN A 321 19.58 -22.97 -9.00
C GLN A 321 19.43 -24.33 -9.71
N LYS A 322 19.97 -25.38 -9.08
CA LYS A 322 19.71 -26.76 -9.44
C LYS A 322 18.25 -27.03 -9.11
N GLU A 323 17.49 -27.33 -10.16
CA GLU A 323 16.08 -27.75 -10.18
C GLU A 323 15.09 -26.77 -9.53
N ARG A 324 14.44 -25.95 -10.38
CA ARG A 324 13.21 -25.26 -9.99
C ARG A 324 12.08 -26.29 -9.97
N GLU A 325 11.57 -26.58 -8.77
CA GLU A 325 10.26 -27.23 -8.62
C GLU A 325 9.22 -26.43 -9.42
N SER A 326 8.40 -27.13 -10.19
CA SER A 326 7.44 -26.53 -11.12
C SER A 326 6.19 -26.07 -10.38
N PHE A 327 5.45 -25.14 -10.97
CA PHE A 327 4.12 -24.75 -10.48
C PHE A 327 3.17 -25.95 -10.31
N LYS A 328 3.36 -27.02 -11.08
CA LYS A 328 2.59 -28.26 -10.94
C LYS A 328 2.85 -28.95 -9.60
N ASP A 329 4.09 -28.94 -9.11
CA ASP A 329 4.48 -29.60 -7.86
C ASP A 329 3.85 -28.88 -6.66
N ILE A 330 3.69 -27.56 -6.76
CA ILE A 330 2.95 -26.75 -5.78
C ILE A 330 1.47 -27.18 -5.71
N LEU A 331 0.81 -27.32 -6.86
CA LEU A 331 -0.61 -27.65 -6.93
C LEU A 331 -0.93 -29.08 -6.47
N VAL A 332 0.01 -30.00 -6.67
CA VAL A 332 -0.12 -31.40 -6.23
C VAL A 332 -0.01 -31.53 -4.71
N SER A 333 0.84 -30.72 -4.07
CA SER A 333 1.03 -30.79 -2.62
C SER A 333 -0.13 -30.14 -1.85
N ARG A 334 -0.98 -30.97 -1.24
CA ARG A 334 -2.11 -30.52 -0.42
C ARG A 334 -1.66 -29.64 0.76
N GLU A 335 -0.49 -29.92 1.34
CA GLU A 335 0.05 -29.15 2.47
C GLU A 335 0.50 -27.75 2.06
N ILE A 336 1.24 -27.64 0.95
CA ILE A 336 1.67 -26.34 0.44
C ILE A 336 0.47 -25.51 -0.01
N MET A 337 -0.52 -26.13 -0.66
CA MET A 337 -1.76 -25.46 -1.03
C MET A 337 -2.54 -24.95 0.18
N LEU A 338 -2.64 -25.73 1.27
CA LEU A 338 -3.26 -25.29 2.52
C LEU A 338 -2.52 -24.07 3.10
N ARG A 339 -1.18 -24.14 3.18
CA ARG A 339 -0.35 -23.02 3.65
C ARG A 339 -0.54 -21.78 2.78
N LEU A 340 -0.61 -21.96 1.46
CA LEU A 340 -0.84 -20.88 0.50
C LEU A 340 -2.20 -20.23 0.69
N ILE A 341 -3.28 -21.00 0.82
CA ILE A 341 -4.64 -20.47 0.99
C ILE A 341 -4.74 -19.67 2.31
N VAL A 342 -4.27 -20.24 3.41
CA VAL A 342 -4.30 -19.57 4.73
C VAL A 342 -3.48 -18.29 4.70
N THR A 343 -2.26 -18.34 4.16
CA THR A 343 -1.37 -17.18 4.09
C THR A 343 -1.92 -16.10 3.15
N SER A 344 -2.51 -16.49 2.02
CA SER A 344 -3.15 -15.56 1.07
C SER A 344 -4.34 -14.86 1.70
N PHE A 345 -5.16 -15.58 2.48
CA PHE A 345 -6.26 -14.97 3.23
C PHE A 345 -5.75 -14.01 4.31
N CYS A 346 -4.67 -14.35 5.02
CA CYS A 346 -4.05 -13.43 5.99
C CYS A 346 -3.51 -12.17 5.31
N PHE A 347 -2.83 -12.31 4.16
CA PHE A 347 -2.36 -11.18 3.36
C PHE A 347 -3.53 -10.28 2.90
N PHE A 348 -4.60 -10.90 2.38
CA PHE A 348 -5.82 -10.21 2.00
C PHE A 348 -6.40 -9.43 3.19
N THR A 349 -6.63 -10.09 4.33
CA THR A 349 -7.20 -9.48 5.53
C THR A 349 -6.34 -8.34 6.07
N SER A 350 -5.02 -8.56 6.22
CA SER A 350 -4.11 -7.52 6.72
C SER A 350 -4.12 -6.29 5.84
N SER A 351 -4.10 -6.45 4.52
CA SER A 351 -4.13 -5.34 3.58
C SER A 351 -5.50 -4.65 3.52
N PHE A 352 -6.59 -5.44 3.45
CA PHE A 352 -7.95 -4.94 3.43
C PHE A 352 -8.27 -4.09 4.66
N VAL A 353 -7.90 -4.57 5.85
CA VAL A 353 -8.10 -3.83 7.09
C VAL A 353 -7.13 -2.64 7.18
N TYR A 354 -5.84 -2.79 6.80
CA TYR A 354 -4.89 -1.67 6.85
C TYR A 354 -5.33 -0.47 6.00
N TYR A 355 -5.61 -0.70 4.71
CA TYR A 355 -6.05 0.35 3.80
C TYR A 355 -7.49 0.80 4.09
N GLY A 356 -8.34 -0.12 4.57
CA GLY A 356 -9.68 0.22 5.02
C GLY A 356 -9.63 1.23 6.16
N LEU A 357 -8.85 0.96 7.20
CA LEU A 357 -8.62 1.91 8.29
C LEU A 357 -7.98 3.20 7.79
N ALA A 358 -7.03 3.17 6.84
CA ALA A 358 -6.50 4.41 6.27
C ALA A 358 -7.59 5.31 5.66
N VAL A 359 -8.55 4.73 4.93
CA VAL A 359 -9.70 5.46 4.36
C VAL A 359 -10.69 5.89 5.45
N HIS A 360 -10.97 5.03 6.44
CA HIS A 360 -11.89 5.36 7.54
C HIS A 360 -11.31 6.38 8.54
N ALA A 361 -9.99 6.61 8.53
CA ALA A 361 -9.36 7.60 9.40
C ALA A 361 -9.89 9.02 9.15
N VAL A 362 -10.23 9.37 7.90
CA VAL A 362 -10.79 10.69 7.58
C VAL A 362 -12.27 10.84 7.98
N LEU A 363 -12.96 9.73 8.30
CA LEU A 363 -14.34 9.71 8.76
C LEU A 363 -14.47 9.78 10.29
N LEU A 364 -13.34 9.73 11.02
CA LEU A 364 -13.35 9.87 12.47
C LEU A 364 -13.72 11.31 12.87
N PRO A 365 -14.38 11.51 14.02
CA PRO A 365 -14.67 12.84 14.54
C PRO A 365 -13.42 13.71 14.69
N GLY A 366 -13.56 15.03 14.49
CA GLY A 366 -12.47 16.00 14.60
C GLY A 366 -11.82 16.33 13.26
N ASN A 367 -10.53 16.67 13.28
CA ASN A 367 -9.82 17.10 12.08
C ASN A 367 -9.33 15.88 11.28
N LYS A 368 -9.93 15.65 10.10
CA LYS A 368 -9.60 14.53 9.19
C LYS A 368 -8.11 14.39 8.86
N TYR A 369 -7.39 15.50 8.67
CA TYR A 369 -5.96 15.48 8.34
C TYR A 369 -5.15 15.00 9.53
N MET A 370 -5.46 15.49 10.74
CA MET A 370 -4.81 15.03 11.96
C MET A 370 -5.12 13.57 12.27
N ASN A 371 -6.37 13.14 12.05
CA ASN A 371 -6.76 11.74 12.22
C ASN A 371 -5.97 10.81 11.26
N PHE A 372 -5.76 11.24 10.02
CA PHE A 372 -4.91 10.51 9.07
C PHE A 372 -3.43 10.51 9.51
N VAL A 373 -2.88 11.64 9.99
CA VAL A 373 -1.52 11.70 10.56
C VAL A 373 -1.36 10.73 11.72
N LEU A 374 -2.28 10.75 12.70
CA LEU A 374 -2.27 9.84 13.84
C LEU A 374 -2.33 8.38 13.39
N SER A 375 -3.18 8.10 12.40
CA SER A 375 -3.31 6.79 11.78
C SER A 375 -1.97 6.33 11.19
N SER A 376 -1.29 7.14 10.37
CA SER A 376 0.00 6.77 9.77
C SER A 376 1.14 6.69 10.79
N VAL A 377 1.16 7.57 11.80
CA VAL A 377 2.16 7.54 12.88
C VAL A 377 2.00 6.28 13.74
N ALA A 378 0.78 5.78 13.94
CA ALA A 378 0.54 4.55 14.70
C ALA A 378 1.14 3.30 14.03
N SER A 379 1.47 3.34 12.73
CA SER A 379 2.11 2.22 12.04
C SER A 379 3.59 2.01 12.43
N PHE A 380 4.33 3.07 12.76
CA PHE A 380 5.75 2.96 13.17
C PHE A 380 5.98 2.05 14.39
N PRO A 381 5.29 2.25 15.54
CA PRO A 381 5.44 1.37 16.69
C PRO A 381 4.91 -0.04 16.42
N GLY A 382 3.92 -0.19 15.51
CA GLY A 382 3.39 -1.49 15.12
C GLY A 382 4.46 -2.45 14.63
N ASP A 383 5.35 -2.01 13.74
CA ASP A 383 6.42 -2.86 13.21
C ASP A 383 7.46 -3.25 14.29
N LEU A 384 7.77 -2.35 15.23
CA LEU A 384 8.67 -2.63 16.35
C LEU A 384 8.07 -3.65 17.32
N ILE A 385 6.78 -3.49 17.62
CA ILE A 385 6.03 -4.44 18.43
C ILE A 385 6.00 -5.80 17.76
N ALA A 386 5.81 -5.84 16.43
CA ALA A 386 5.83 -7.08 15.66
C ALA A 386 7.13 -7.87 15.86
N LEU A 387 8.30 -7.21 15.71
CA LEU A 387 9.59 -7.86 15.95
C LEU A 387 9.72 -8.44 17.36
N TYR A 388 9.35 -7.65 18.37
CA TYR A 388 9.47 -8.07 19.75
C TYR A 388 8.56 -9.26 20.07
N VAL A 389 7.29 -9.17 19.65
CA VAL A 389 6.26 -10.16 19.93
C VAL A 389 6.57 -11.48 19.19
N PHE A 390 7.00 -11.46 17.93
CA PHE A 390 7.33 -12.69 17.19
C PHE A 390 8.56 -13.41 17.74
N LYS A 391 9.56 -12.66 18.21
CA LYS A 391 10.73 -13.24 18.86
C LYS A 391 10.35 -13.93 20.18
N LYS A 392 9.46 -13.31 20.97
CA LYS A 392 9.08 -13.81 22.30
C LYS A 392 8.04 -14.94 22.23
N TYR A 393 6.94 -14.75 21.52
CA TYR A 393 5.76 -15.64 21.58
C TYR A 393 5.60 -16.56 20.36
N GLY A 394 6.42 -16.41 19.32
CA GLY A 394 6.26 -17.16 18.06
C GLY A 394 5.42 -16.40 17.04
N ARG A 395 5.29 -16.93 15.82
CA ARG A 395 4.63 -16.21 14.71
C ARG A 395 3.13 -16.47 14.74
N LYS A 396 2.72 -17.74 14.84
CA LYS A 396 1.32 -18.15 14.75
C LYS A 396 0.47 -17.52 15.84
N ILE A 397 0.83 -17.72 17.11
CA ILE A 397 0.05 -17.22 18.25
C ILE A 397 -0.08 -15.70 18.19
N SER A 398 1.01 -15.02 17.86
CA SER A 398 1.05 -13.56 17.76
C SER A 398 0.13 -13.02 16.67
N LEU A 399 0.08 -13.67 15.50
CA LEU A 399 -0.86 -13.32 14.43
C LEU A 399 -2.32 -13.55 14.85
N GLN A 400 -2.61 -14.69 15.50
CA GLN A 400 -3.95 -15.00 15.98
C GLN A 400 -4.44 -13.97 17.01
N CYS A 401 -3.62 -13.69 18.03
CA CYS A 401 -3.94 -12.68 19.03
C CYS A 401 -4.08 -11.30 18.40
N GLY A 402 -3.18 -10.90 17.50
CA GLY A 402 -3.22 -9.59 16.85
C GLY A 402 -4.52 -9.38 16.05
N TYR A 403 -4.98 -10.39 15.29
CA TYR A 403 -6.25 -10.29 14.57
C TYR A 403 -7.47 -10.23 15.49
N VAL A 404 -7.50 -11.02 16.58
CA VAL A 404 -8.59 -10.98 17.56
C VAL A 404 -8.63 -9.65 18.30
N ILE A 405 -7.47 -9.12 18.69
CA ILE A 405 -7.34 -7.82 19.34
C ILE A 405 -7.82 -6.72 18.39
N SER A 406 -7.39 -6.75 17.12
CA SER A 406 -7.89 -5.83 16.10
C SER A 406 -9.42 -5.89 15.98
N ALA A 407 -9.98 -7.08 15.80
CA ALA A 407 -11.42 -7.27 15.64
C ALA A 407 -12.21 -6.72 16.82
N THR A 408 -11.71 -6.95 18.04
CA THR A 408 -12.32 -6.49 19.29
C THR A 408 -12.32 -4.97 19.38
N PHE A 409 -11.19 -4.32 19.09
CA PHE A 409 -11.08 -2.87 19.14
C PHE A 409 -11.92 -2.16 18.07
N LEU A 410 -11.99 -2.71 16.85
CA LEU A 410 -12.82 -2.14 15.78
C LEU A 410 -14.33 -2.26 16.07
N ILE A 411 -14.77 -3.37 16.67
CA ILE A 411 -16.15 -3.52 17.14
C ILE A 411 -16.43 -2.53 18.28
N ALA A 412 -15.56 -2.46 19.29
CA ALA A 412 -15.72 -1.54 20.41
C ALA A 412 -15.77 -0.06 19.95
N GLN A 413 -14.94 0.31 18.97
CA GLN A 413 -14.93 1.64 18.37
C GLN A 413 -16.27 2.00 17.71
N THR A 414 -16.94 1.02 17.12
CA THR A 414 -18.21 1.22 16.41
C THR A 414 -19.36 1.54 17.36
N TYR A 415 -19.41 0.89 18.52
CA TYR A 415 -20.43 1.13 19.54
C TYR A 415 -20.12 2.31 20.47
N THR A 416 -18.95 2.95 20.30
CA THR A 416 -18.59 4.12 21.09
C THR A 416 -19.31 5.37 20.53
N PRO A 417 -20.05 6.12 21.37
CA PRO A 417 -20.74 7.34 20.93
C PRO A 417 -19.78 8.42 20.43
N ASP A 418 -20.23 9.22 19.46
CA ASP A 418 -19.42 10.32 18.89
C ASP A 418 -19.10 11.43 19.91
N SER A 419 -19.89 11.54 20.98
CA SER A 419 -19.63 12.46 22.10
C SER A 419 -18.33 12.18 22.85
N ILE A 420 -17.84 10.92 22.81
CA ILE A 420 -16.57 10.51 23.44
C ILE A 420 -15.52 10.30 22.35
N SER A 421 -15.27 11.35 21.54
CA SER A 421 -14.42 11.27 20.35
C SER A 421 -13.00 10.75 20.62
N TRP A 422 -12.40 11.12 21.76
CA TRP A 422 -11.05 10.66 22.14
C TRP A 422 -10.98 9.14 22.29
N LEU A 423 -11.99 8.51 22.90
CA LEU A 423 -12.04 7.07 23.11
C LEU A 423 -12.21 6.34 21.77
N LYS A 424 -13.07 6.87 20.90
CA LYS A 424 -13.29 6.34 19.55
C LYS A 424 -11.99 6.33 18.74
N ILE A 425 -11.20 7.42 18.80
CA ILE A 425 -9.90 7.52 18.14
C ILE A 425 -8.88 6.55 18.76
N VAL A 426 -8.79 6.45 20.08
CA VAL A 426 -7.85 5.52 20.75
C VAL A 426 -8.14 4.07 20.38
N LEU A 427 -9.42 3.64 20.42
CA LEU A 427 -9.81 2.29 20.02
C LEU A 427 -9.48 2.01 18.55
N PHE A 428 -9.74 2.98 17.67
CA PHE A 428 -9.37 2.89 16.26
C PHE A 428 -7.85 2.71 16.07
N LEU A 429 -7.03 3.49 16.77
CA LEU A 429 -5.56 3.41 16.66
C LEU A 429 -5.02 2.09 17.22
N CYS A 430 -5.59 1.57 18.32
CA CYS A 430 -5.24 0.25 18.87
C CYS A 430 -5.57 -0.88 17.89
N GLY A 431 -6.73 -0.80 17.23
CA GLY A 431 -7.11 -1.69 16.14
C GLY A 431 -6.11 -1.62 15.00
N LYS A 432 -5.80 -0.41 14.51
CA LYS A 432 -4.83 -0.19 13.44
C LYS A 432 -3.45 -0.75 13.77
N LEU A 433 -2.92 -0.45 14.96
CA LEU A 433 -1.62 -0.93 15.40
C LEU A 433 -1.56 -2.45 15.40
N SER A 434 -2.61 -3.12 15.88
CA SER A 434 -2.70 -4.58 15.90
C SER A 434 -2.68 -5.18 14.49
N VAL A 435 -3.33 -4.53 13.52
CA VAL A 435 -3.32 -4.94 12.11
C VAL A 435 -1.94 -4.76 11.49
N VAL A 436 -1.23 -3.67 11.82
CA VAL A 436 0.14 -3.44 11.34
C VAL A 436 1.08 -4.54 11.85
N VAL A 437 0.97 -4.89 13.15
CA VAL A 437 1.68 -6.04 13.71
C VAL A 437 1.40 -7.30 12.91
N CYS A 438 0.13 -7.60 12.64
CA CYS A 438 -0.23 -8.76 11.83
C CYS A 438 0.32 -8.68 10.40
N PHE A 439 0.26 -7.52 9.75
CA PHE A 439 0.69 -7.37 8.37
C PHE A 439 2.18 -7.68 8.23
N THR A 440 3.01 -7.08 9.08
CA THR A 440 4.46 -7.34 9.14
C THR A 440 4.76 -8.79 9.54
N GLY A 441 3.91 -9.38 10.38
CA GLY A 441 4.00 -10.79 10.74
C GLY A 441 3.72 -11.75 9.61
N VAL A 442 2.70 -11.50 8.79
CA VAL A 442 2.36 -12.37 7.65
C VAL A 442 3.50 -12.41 6.64
N TYR A 443 4.16 -11.27 6.40
CA TYR A 443 5.38 -11.22 5.58
C TYR A 443 6.47 -12.14 6.14
N THR A 444 6.82 -11.99 7.41
CA THR A 444 7.87 -12.81 8.04
C THR A 444 7.49 -14.29 8.09
N TYR A 445 6.25 -14.58 8.48
CA TYR A 445 5.71 -15.92 8.61
C TYR A 445 5.70 -16.66 7.27
N SER A 446 5.31 -16.00 6.19
CA SER A 446 5.31 -16.60 4.84
C SER A 446 6.71 -16.99 4.37
N LEU A 447 7.75 -16.22 4.71
CA LEU A 447 9.13 -16.54 4.38
C LEU A 447 9.65 -17.77 5.15
N GLU A 448 9.15 -18.01 6.36
CA GLU A 448 9.52 -19.17 7.18
C GLU A 448 8.67 -20.41 6.85
N LEU A 449 7.42 -20.21 6.46
CA LEU A 449 6.43 -21.26 6.20
C LEU A 449 6.65 -21.94 4.84
N PHE A 450 7.15 -21.19 3.85
CA PHE A 450 7.32 -21.67 2.48
C PHE A 450 8.75 -22.18 2.20
N PRO A 451 8.88 -23.33 1.49
CA PRO A 451 10.18 -23.90 1.17
C PRO A 451 10.95 -23.01 0.19
N THR A 452 12.28 -22.96 0.34
CA THR A 452 13.14 -22.01 -0.38
C THR A 452 13.02 -22.12 -1.91
N SER A 453 12.79 -23.34 -2.43
CA SER A 453 12.59 -23.65 -3.86
C SER A 453 11.46 -22.84 -4.53
N VAL A 454 10.31 -22.73 -3.86
CA VAL A 454 9.08 -22.11 -4.41
C VAL A 454 8.60 -20.89 -3.62
N ARG A 455 9.34 -20.47 -2.59
CA ARG A 455 9.00 -19.35 -1.69
C ARG A 455 8.64 -18.08 -2.44
N GLY A 456 9.44 -17.68 -3.44
CA GLY A 456 9.20 -16.45 -4.20
C GLY A 456 7.85 -16.46 -4.91
N THR A 457 7.47 -17.59 -5.50
CA THR A 457 6.19 -17.79 -6.17
C THR A 457 5.02 -17.74 -5.19
N LEU A 458 5.10 -18.50 -4.10
CA LEU A 458 4.03 -18.57 -3.09
C LEU A 458 3.82 -17.22 -2.38
N PHE A 459 4.92 -16.54 -2.07
CA PHE A 459 4.91 -15.19 -1.53
C PHE A 459 4.27 -14.20 -2.51
N GLY A 460 4.58 -14.32 -3.81
CA GLY A 460 3.97 -13.54 -4.88
C GLY A 460 2.45 -13.70 -4.92
N CYS A 461 1.93 -14.93 -4.84
CA CYS A 461 0.49 -15.20 -4.75
C CYS A 461 -0.15 -14.54 -3.52
N GLY A 462 0.50 -14.63 -2.35
CA GLY A 462 0.05 -13.97 -1.14
C GLY A 462 -0.01 -12.44 -1.27
N ASN A 463 1.03 -11.82 -1.84
CA ASN A 463 1.04 -10.38 -2.07
C ASN A 463 -0.03 -9.95 -3.09
N THR A 464 -0.33 -10.75 -4.12
CA THR A 464 -1.47 -10.50 -5.01
C THR A 464 -2.79 -10.47 -4.23
N ALA A 465 -3.00 -11.41 -3.30
CA ALA A 465 -4.18 -11.40 -2.43
C ALA A 465 -4.24 -10.16 -1.53
N ALA A 466 -3.10 -9.70 -1.00
CA ALA A 466 -3.02 -8.42 -0.30
C ALA A 466 -3.48 -7.24 -1.18
N ARG A 467 -3.11 -7.21 -2.46
CA ARG A 467 -3.53 -6.12 -3.36
C ARG A 467 -5.02 -6.18 -3.72
N VAL A 468 -5.61 -7.37 -3.80
CA VAL A 468 -7.08 -7.49 -3.90
C VAL A 468 -7.74 -6.91 -2.65
N GLY A 469 -7.16 -7.16 -1.46
CA GLY A 469 -7.60 -6.54 -0.22
C GLY A 469 -7.53 -5.00 -0.28
N SER A 470 -6.41 -4.43 -0.72
CA SER A 470 -6.29 -2.97 -0.84
C SER A 470 -7.21 -2.38 -1.91
N MET A 471 -7.56 -3.14 -2.96
CA MET A 471 -8.53 -2.75 -3.98
C MET A 471 -9.96 -2.66 -3.46
N LEU A 472 -10.36 -3.56 -2.57
CA LEU A 472 -11.70 -3.56 -1.98
C LEU A 472 -11.83 -2.57 -0.82
N ALA A 473 -10.74 -2.21 -0.15
CA ALA A 473 -10.75 -1.32 1.01
C ALA A 473 -11.42 0.05 0.76
N PRO A 474 -11.11 0.78 -0.34
CA PRO A 474 -11.77 2.03 -0.69
C PRO A 474 -13.26 1.92 -0.90
N LEU A 475 -13.79 0.72 -1.18
CA LEU A 475 -15.22 0.46 -1.38
C LEU A 475 -16.03 0.44 -0.07
N THR A 476 -15.36 0.26 1.06
CA THR A 476 -16.02 0.10 2.37
C THR A 476 -16.80 1.33 2.87
N PRO A 477 -16.47 2.60 2.56
CA PRO A 477 -17.29 3.74 2.96
C PRO A 477 -18.71 3.73 2.37
N LEU A 478 -18.94 3.04 1.24
CA LEU A 478 -20.30 2.89 0.69
C LEU A 478 -21.23 2.14 1.63
N LEU A 479 -20.67 1.22 2.42
CA LEU A 479 -21.41 0.40 3.38
C LEU A 479 -21.88 1.20 4.61
N VAL A 480 -21.23 2.33 4.91
CA VAL A 480 -21.60 3.21 6.03
C VAL A 480 -23.01 3.79 5.83
N LYS A 481 -23.40 4.04 4.57
CA LYS A 481 -24.73 4.60 4.23
C LYS A 481 -25.88 3.68 4.60
N GLU A 482 -25.66 2.36 4.51
CA GLU A 482 -26.66 1.36 4.87
C GLU A 482 -26.67 1.12 6.38
N LEU A 483 -25.48 0.89 6.95
CA LEU A 483 -25.32 0.67 8.37
C LEU A 483 -23.91 1.10 8.81
N ASN A 484 -23.83 2.05 9.74
CA ASN A 484 -22.56 2.57 10.27
C ASN A 484 -21.62 1.46 10.80
N ALA A 485 -22.17 0.35 11.29
CA ALA A 485 -21.40 -0.77 11.83
C ALA A 485 -20.85 -1.75 10.78
N LEU A 486 -21.32 -1.68 9.54
CA LEU A 486 -21.06 -2.71 8.53
C LEU A 486 -19.56 -2.82 8.12
N PRO A 487 -18.82 -1.71 7.92
CA PRO A 487 -17.38 -1.80 7.65
C PRO A 487 -16.61 -2.49 8.77
N SER A 488 -16.88 -2.13 10.03
CA SER A 488 -16.21 -2.72 11.18
C SER A 488 -16.54 -4.19 11.35
N ILE A 489 -17.79 -4.60 11.12
CA ILE A 489 -18.19 -6.02 11.10
C ILE A 489 -17.44 -6.77 10.00
N LEU A 490 -17.26 -6.18 8.82
CA LEU A 490 -16.54 -6.79 7.71
C LEU A 490 -15.03 -6.93 8.00
N PHE A 491 -14.40 -5.89 8.56
CA PHE A 491 -13.01 -5.94 8.99
C PHE A 491 -12.79 -6.96 10.12
N SER A 492 -13.67 -6.97 11.11
CA SER A 492 -13.57 -7.89 12.25
C SER A 492 -13.86 -9.33 11.85
N SER A 493 -14.83 -9.60 10.98
CA SER A 493 -15.12 -10.97 10.52
C SER A 493 -13.97 -11.56 9.71
N THR A 494 -13.37 -10.79 8.80
CA THR A 494 -12.17 -11.23 8.05
C THR A 494 -10.96 -11.44 8.96
N ALA A 495 -10.77 -10.59 9.98
CA ALA A 495 -9.72 -10.77 11.00
C ALA A 495 -9.92 -12.04 11.84
N ILE A 496 -11.12 -12.28 12.37
CA ILE A 496 -11.43 -13.49 13.15
C ILE A 496 -11.29 -14.75 12.29
N LEU A 497 -11.76 -14.72 11.04
CA LEU A 497 -11.59 -15.84 10.13
C LEU A 497 -10.11 -16.12 9.84
N ALA A 498 -9.27 -15.07 9.70
CA ALA A 498 -7.83 -15.24 9.51
C ALA A 498 -7.18 -15.88 10.75
N ALA A 499 -7.56 -15.44 11.95
CA ALA A 499 -7.09 -16.02 13.21
C ALA A 499 -7.47 -17.51 13.34
N LEU A 500 -8.68 -17.88 12.92
CA LEU A 500 -9.16 -19.27 12.90
C LEU A 500 -8.39 -20.10 11.87
N LEU A 501 -8.24 -19.61 10.63
CA LEU A 501 -7.52 -20.32 9.57
C LEU A 501 -6.05 -20.55 9.90
N LEU A 502 -5.40 -19.64 10.62
CA LEU A 502 -4.02 -19.82 11.11
C LEU A 502 -3.85 -21.07 11.99
N THR A 503 -4.92 -21.57 12.63
CA THR A 503 -4.86 -22.83 13.41
C THR A 503 -4.44 -24.02 12.55
N LEU A 504 -4.77 -23.99 11.25
CA LEU A 504 -4.48 -25.04 10.26
C LEU A 504 -3.02 -25.05 9.80
N THR A 505 -2.23 -24.06 10.20
CA THR A 505 -0.80 -23.95 9.85
C THR A 505 0.10 -24.19 11.07
N PRO A 506 1.33 -24.73 10.89
CA PRO A 506 2.24 -25.02 11.99
C PRO A 506 2.93 -23.75 12.52
N GLU A 507 3.35 -23.76 13.80
CA GLU A 507 4.19 -22.70 14.34
C GLU A 507 5.63 -22.80 13.79
N THR A 508 6.21 -21.68 13.37
CA THR A 508 7.53 -21.65 12.69
C THR A 508 8.71 -21.37 13.62
N LYS A 509 8.48 -20.88 14.85
CA LYS A 509 9.55 -20.41 15.76
C LYS A 509 10.69 -21.42 15.99
N MET A 510 10.38 -22.72 16.05
CA MET A 510 11.34 -23.79 16.36
C MET A 510 11.61 -24.72 15.16
N LEU A 511 11.05 -24.41 13.99
CA LEU A 511 11.19 -25.26 12.80
C LEU A 511 12.45 -24.88 12.00
N PRO A 512 13.17 -25.87 11.46
CA PRO A 512 14.19 -25.59 10.44
C PRO A 512 13.51 -25.01 9.19
N MET A 513 14.22 -24.14 8.47
CA MET A 513 13.78 -23.71 7.15
C MET A 513 13.85 -24.90 6.19
N PHE A 514 12.72 -25.25 5.58
CA PHE A 514 12.66 -26.30 4.57
C PHE A 514 13.15 -25.77 3.22
N ASP A 515 13.86 -26.62 2.49
CA ASP A 515 14.38 -26.28 1.18
C ASP A 515 13.47 -26.75 0.04
N THR A 516 12.81 -27.89 0.20
CA THR A 516 11.97 -28.52 -0.85
C THR A 516 10.56 -28.85 -0.36
N ILE A 517 9.62 -29.04 -1.29
CA ILE A 517 8.24 -29.45 -0.97
C ILE A 517 8.23 -30.82 -0.29
N GLU A 518 9.07 -31.75 -0.75
CA GLU A 518 9.15 -33.11 -0.20
C GLU A 518 9.54 -33.13 1.28
N GLN A 519 10.45 -32.23 1.71
CA GLN A 519 10.83 -32.11 3.13
C GLN A 519 9.64 -31.67 4.00
N VAL A 520 8.81 -30.76 3.48
CA VAL A 520 7.61 -30.30 4.17
C VAL A 520 6.60 -31.45 4.35
N GLU A 521 6.40 -32.26 3.32
CA GLU A 521 5.47 -33.40 3.35
C GLU A 521 5.95 -34.51 4.28
N LYS A 522 7.24 -34.85 4.25
CA LYS A 522 7.86 -35.83 5.16
C LYS A 522 7.78 -35.40 6.62
N TYR A 523 7.94 -34.10 6.90
CA TYR A 523 7.79 -33.59 8.26
C TYR A 523 6.35 -33.77 8.75
N LYS A 524 5.35 -33.44 7.93
CA LYS A 524 3.94 -33.58 8.30
C LYS A 524 3.55 -35.05 8.53
N SER A 525 3.99 -35.96 7.66
CA SER A 525 3.69 -37.38 7.83
C SER A 525 4.26 -37.92 9.14
N LYS A 526 5.49 -37.52 9.50
CA LYS A 526 6.14 -37.88 10.77
C LYS A 526 5.40 -37.34 11.99
N VAL A 527 4.90 -36.10 11.94
CA VAL A 527 4.09 -35.54 13.04
C VAL A 527 2.77 -36.29 13.20
N MET A 528 2.10 -36.64 12.09
CA MET A 528 0.86 -37.43 12.12
C MET A 528 1.06 -38.89 12.55
N THR A 529 2.27 -39.45 12.48
CA THR A 529 2.55 -40.81 12.97
C THR A 529 2.92 -40.87 14.45
N HIS A 530 3.19 -39.72 15.07
CA HIS A 530 3.54 -39.59 16.50
C HIS A 530 2.42 -38.99 17.35
N LEU A 531 1.31 -38.60 16.73
CA LEU A 531 0.01 -38.28 17.35
C LEU A 531 -0.91 -39.48 17.17
#